data_AF-X1FJK5-F1
#
_entry.id   AF-X1FJK5-F1
#
_cell.length_a   1.000
_cell.length_b   1.000
_cell.length_c   1.000
_cell.angle_alpha   90.00
_cell.angle_beta   90.00
_cell.angle_gamma   90.00
#
_symmetry.space_group_name_H-M   'P 1'
#
loop_
_entity.id
_entity.type
_entity.pdbx_description
1 polymer ?
#
loop_
_entity_poly.entity_id
_entity_poly.type
_entity_poly.pdbx_seq_one_letter_code
_entity_poly.pdbx_strand_id
1 'polypeptide(L)'
;ADDNIVAMLEKSGRPIGLFSSEVFEERLEEGQLELSENDLILLFTDGITEAINNAGQLYGESRLLKLIPHLKDLDAKSIVEEVFNNVHRFRGKGGTLSDDITIMVMRTTAQSELEKLYTAQEI
;
A
#
# COMPACT_ATOMS: atom_id res chain seq x y z
N ALA A 1 -6.29 23.37 -0.37
CA ALA A 1 -5.31 22.35 0.00
C ALA A 1 -5.36 21.30 -1.11
N ASP A 2 -4.22 20.85 -1.61
CA ASP A 2 -4.22 19.80 -2.65
C ASP A 2 -4.63 18.48 -1.99
N ASP A 3 -5.91 18.10 -2.08
CA ASP A 3 -6.50 16.88 -1.50
C ASP A 3 -5.99 15.57 -2.13
N ASN A 4 -4.84 15.60 -2.82
CA ASN A 4 -4.31 14.49 -3.64
C ASN A 4 -2.78 14.33 -3.47
N ILE A 5 -2.21 14.68 -2.32
CA ILE A 5 -0.78 14.44 -2.08
C ILE A 5 -0.56 12.93 -1.91
N VAL A 6 0.04 12.30 -2.92
CA VAL A 6 0.57 10.94 -2.81
C VAL A 6 2.03 11.03 -2.45
N ALA A 7 2.37 10.73 -1.20
CA ALA A 7 3.75 10.63 -0.73
C ALA A 7 4.16 9.15 -0.66
N MET A 8 5.15 8.76 -1.46
CA MET A 8 5.83 7.49 -1.25
C MET A 8 6.86 7.70 -0.15
N LEU A 9 6.75 6.94 0.94
CA LEU A 9 7.79 6.90 1.96
C LEU A 9 8.96 6.09 1.40
N GLU A 10 10.15 6.68 1.39
CA GLU A 10 11.33 6.04 0.81
C GLU A 10 11.65 4.73 1.55
N LYS A 11 12.03 3.72 0.77
CA LYS A 11 12.46 2.43 1.31
C LYS A 11 13.90 2.57 1.81
N SER A 12 14.13 2.35 3.10
CA SER A 12 15.47 2.22 3.67
C SER A 12 15.57 0.93 4.49
N GLY A 13 16.80 0.58 4.89
CA GLY A 13 17.07 -0.62 5.66
C GLY A 13 17.52 -1.83 4.85
N ARG A 14 17.88 -2.90 5.58
CA ARG A 14 18.38 -4.16 5.03
C ARG A 14 17.39 -5.29 5.31
N PRO A 15 17.35 -6.36 4.49
CA PRO A 15 16.58 -7.55 4.82
C PRO A 15 17.00 -8.14 6.17
N ILE A 16 16.00 -8.47 6.98
CA ILE A 16 16.20 -9.11 8.28
C ILE A 16 16.82 -10.49 8.08
N GLY A 17 17.81 -10.84 8.92
CA GLY A 17 18.41 -12.19 8.95
C GLY A 17 19.54 -12.44 7.95
N LEU A 18 19.88 -11.48 7.09
CA LEU A 18 21.01 -11.59 6.15
C LEU A 18 22.30 -10.92 6.64
N PHE A 19 22.22 -10.06 7.66
CA PHE A 19 23.33 -9.28 8.17
C PHE A 19 23.46 -9.44 9.68
N SER A 20 24.64 -9.17 10.23
CA SER A 20 24.82 -9.13 11.69
C SER A 20 23.98 -8.00 12.29
N SER A 21 23.65 -8.12 13.58
CA SER A 21 22.83 -7.13 14.28
C SER A 21 23.42 -5.73 14.17
N GLU A 22 24.74 -5.60 14.30
CA GLU A 22 25.44 -4.31 14.24
C GLU A 22 25.24 -3.65 12.87
N VAL A 23 25.33 -4.44 11.80
CA VAL A 23 25.20 -3.97 10.42
C VAL A 23 23.75 -3.67 10.05
N PHE A 24 22.81 -4.41 10.61
CA PHE A 24 21.38 -4.15 10.47
C PHE A 24 20.99 -2.86 11.18
N GLU A 25 21.41 -2.70 12.44
CA GLU A 25 21.14 -1.51 13.27
C GLU A 25 21.74 -0.23 12.67
N GLU A 26 22.93 -0.30 12.06
CA GLU A 26 23.57 0.85 11.39
C GLU A 26 22.74 1.45 10.24
N ARG A 27 21.79 0.69 9.69
CA ARG A 27 20.96 1.11 8.54
C ARG A 27 19.47 1.09 8.84
N LEU A 28 19.10 0.86 10.09
CA LEU A 28 17.71 0.96 10.52
C LEU A 28 17.37 2.44 10.71
N GLU A 29 16.31 2.87 10.05
CA GLU A 29 15.81 4.25 10.14
C GLU A 29 14.38 4.23 10.68
N GLU A 30 14.09 5.17 11.57
CA GLU A 30 12.74 5.38 12.10
C GLU A 30 12.16 6.66 11.50
N GLY A 31 10.96 6.53 10.94
CA GLY A 31 10.17 7.65 10.44
C GLY A 31 8.93 7.86 11.28
N GLN A 32 8.49 9.11 11.39
CA GLN A 32 7.22 9.47 12.01
C GLN A 32 6.42 10.34 11.05
N LEU A 33 5.12 10.08 10.97
CA LEU A 33 4.17 10.84 10.16
C LEU A 33 2.91 11.10 10.98
N GLU A 34 2.52 12.37 11.11
CA GLU A 34 1.22 12.73 11.66
C GLU A 34 0.15 12.49 10.59
N LEU A 35 -0.89 11.75 10.95
CA LEU A 35 -2.01 11.45 10.06
C LEU A 35 -3.21 12.34 10.40
N SER A 36 -3.82 12.90 9.37
CA SER A 36 -5.09 13.62 9.44
C SER A 36 -6.26 12.66 9.28
N GLU A 37 -7.48 13.14 9.55
CA GLU A 37 -8.70 12.38 9.30
C GLU A 37 -8.81 12.02 7.81
N ASN A 38 -9.25 10.79 7.52
CA ASN A 38 -9.41 10.22 6.17
C ASN A 38 -8.12 9.99 5.38
N ASP A 39 -6.94 10.19 5.98
CA ASP A 39 -5.68 9.77 5.38
C ASP A 39 -5.67 8.27 5.08
N LEU A 40 -5.07 7.94 3.95
CA LEU A 40 -4.95 6.58 3.45
C LEU A 40 -3.49 6.14 3.50
N ILE A 41 -3.22 5.03 4.18
CA ILE A 41 -1.94 4.33 4.13
C ILE A 41 -2.13 3.05 3.33
N LEU A 42 -1.29 2.87 2.30
CA LEU A 42 -1.21 1.65 1.51
C LEU A 42 0.20 1.06 1.64
N LEU A 43 0.29 -0.14 2.20
CA LEU A 43 1.53 -0.91 2.30
C LEU A 43 1.43 -2.11 1.35
N PHE A 44 2.53 -2.44 0.67
CA PHE A 44 2.55 -3.49 -0.33
C PHE A 44 3.91 -4.19 -0.40
N THR A 45 3.91 -5.44 -0.85
CA THR A 45 5.13 -6.17 -1.22
C THR A 45 5.49 -5.94 -2.69
N ASP A 46 6.76 -6.15 -3.03
CA ASP A 46 7.28 -6.02 -4.39
C ASP A 46 6.63 -6.94 -5.42
N GLY A 47 5.99 -8.04 -5.00
CA GLY A 47 5.12 -8.86 -5.87
C GLY A 47 4.08 -8.06 -6.67
N ILE A 48 3.64 -6.89 -6.19
CA ILE A 48 2.83 -5.94 -6.96
C ILE A 48 3.64 -5.29 -8.08
N THR A 49 4.79 -4.71 -7.75
CA THR A 49 5.61 -3.94 -8.69
C THR A 49 6.32 -4.82 -9.71
N GLU A 50 6.61 -6.06 -9.35
CA GLU A 50 7.29 -7.03 -10.19
C GLU A 50 6.35 -7.85 -11.10
N ALA A 51 5.03 -7.68 -10.97
CA ALA A 51 4.08 -8.34 -11.86
C ALA A 51 4.38 -8.02 -13.34
N ILE A 52 4.45 -9.05 -14.19
CA ILE A 52 4.89 -8.93 -15.59
C ILE A 52 3.69 -9.14 -16.53
N ASN A 53 3.49 -8.24 -17.49
CA ASN A 53 2.47 -8.42 -18.52
C ASN A 53 2.94 -9.32 -19.69
N ASN A 54 2.04 -9.62 -20.63
CA ASN A 54 2.36 -10.42 -21.82
C ASN A 54 3.52 -9.86 -22.69
N ALA A 55 3.83 -8.58 -22.57
CA ALA A 55 4.91 -7.92 -23.31
C ALA A 55 6.25 -7.95 -22.53
N GLY A 56 6.32 -8.66 -21.40
CA GLY A 56 7.51 -8.71 -20.55
C GLY A 56 7.74 -7.43 -19.74
N GLN A 57 6.74 -6.55 -19.63
CA GLN A 57 6.88 -5.27 -18.91
C GLN A 57 6.44 -5.43 -17.46
N LEU A 58 7.24 -4.89 -16.54
CA LEU A 58 6.90 -4.77 -15.13
C LEU A 58 5.75 -3.78 -14.92
N TYR A 59 4.90 -4.06 -13.94
CA TYR A 59 3.85 -3.14 -13.49
C TYR A 59 4.48 -1.84 -12.98
N GLY A 60 5.45 -1.96 -12.07
CA GLY A 60 6.24 -0.86 -11.54
C GLY A 60 5.48 0.10 -10.63
N GLU A 61 6.23 0.82 -9.78
CA GLU A 61 5.67 1.77 -8.80
C GLU A 61 4.90 2.90 -9.47
N SER A 62 5.34 3.35 -10.66
CA SER A 62 4.69 4.45 -11.38
C SER A 62 3.23 4.17 -11.75
N ARG A 63 2.85 2.90 -11.97
CA ARG A 63 1.44 2.55 -12.24
C ARG A 63 0.61 2.56 -10.97
N LEU A 64 1.16 2.05 -9.86
CA LEU A 64 0.51 2.12 -8.56
C LEU A 64 0.27 3.57 -8.13
N LEU A 65 1.29 4.43 -8.24
CA LEU A 65 1.20 5.85 -7.91
C LEU A 65 0.14 6.60 -8.75
N LYS A 66 -0.05 6.21 -10.01
CA LYS A 66 -1.11 6.77 -10.87
C LYS A 66 -2.51 6.27 -10.51
N LEU A 67 -2.63 5.09 -9.89
CA LEU A 67 -3.91 4.54 -9.47
C LEU A 67 -4.41 5.21 -8.19
N ILE A 68 -3.52 5.49 -7.22
CA ILE A 68 -3.88 5.96 -5.87
C ILE A 68 -4.86 7.15 -5.84
N PRO A 69 -4.70 8.22 -6.64
CA PRO A 69 -5.63 9.36 -6.63
C PRO A 69 -7.09 8.99 -6.95
N HIS A 70 -7.32 7.86 -7.63
CA HIS A 70 -8.64 7.37 -7.99
C HIS A 70 -9.28 6.48 -6.90
N LEU A 71 -8.55 6.18 -5.83
CA LEU A 71 -8.98 5.26 -4.77
C LEU A 71 -9.52 6.00 -3.53
N LYS A 72 -9.33 7.32 -3.44
CA LYS A 72 -9.50 8.07 -2.19
C LYS A 72 -10.89 8.02 -1.58
N ASP A 73 -11.93 7.88 -2.40
CA ASP A 73 -13.33 7.87 -1.95
C ASP A 73 -13.85 6.45 -1.68
N LEU A 74 -13.00 5.43 -1.85
CA LEU A 74 -13.34 4.03 -1.61
C LEU A 74 -13.05 3.62 -0.16
N ASP A 75 -13.83 2.67 0.35
CA ASP A 75 -13.50 2.00 1.60
C ASP A 75 -12.25 1.10 1.44
N ALA A 76 -11.59 0.76 2.55
CA ALA A 76 -10.32 0.03 2.53
C ALA A 76 -10.39 -1.31 1.78
N LYS A 77 -11.51 -2.03 1.83
CA LYS A 77 -11.69 -3.31 1.13
C LYS A 77 -11.79 -3.08 -0.38
N SER A 78 -12.61 -2.12 -0.78
CA SER A 78 -12.77 -1.71 -2.18
C SER A 78 -11.43 -1.24 -2.79
N ILE A 79 -10.57 -0.61 -2.00
CA ILE A 79 -9.21 -0.22 -2.43
C ILE A 79 -8.33 -1.45 -2.69
N VAL A 80 -8.29 -2.41 -1.76
CA VAL A 80 -7.54 -3.67 -1.95
C VAL A 80 -8.00 -4.38 -3.22
N GLU A 81 -9.32 -4.49 -3.41
CA GLU A 81 -9.91 -5.14 -4.59
C GLU A 81 -9.53 -4.41 -5.87
N GLU A 82 -9.61 -3.07 -5.91
CA GLU A 82 -9.29 -2.30 -7.10
C GLU A 82 -7.80 -2.36 -7.46
N VAL A 83 -6.89 -2.29 -6.47
CA VAL A 83 -5.46 -2.45 -6.70
C VAL A 83 -5.15 -3.84 -7.25
N PHE A 84 -5.70 -4.88 -6.64
CA PHE A 84 -5.51 -6.26 -7.09
C PHE A 84 -6.05 -6.47 -8.52
N ASN A 85 -7.25 -5.98 -8.80
CA ASN A 85 -7.85 -6.04 -10.13
C ASN A 85 -7.04 -5.25 -11.16
N ASN A 86 -6.49 -4.09 -10.80
CA ASN A 86 -5.65 -3.29 -11.69
C ASN A 86 -4.39 -4.05 -12.11
N VAL A 87 -3.68 -4.65 -11.15
CA VAL A 87 -2.50 -5.50 -11.40
C VAL A 87 -2.89 -6.71 -12.26
N HIS A 88 -4.00 -7.37 -11.95
CA HIS A 88 -4.47 -8.53 -12.71
C HIS A 88 -4.83 -8.16 -14.17
N ARG A 89 -5.50 -7.03 -14.38
CA ARG A 89 -5.83 -6.50 -15.72
C ARG A 89 -4.56 -6.14 -16.50
N PHE A 90 -3.60 -5.49 -15.86
CA PHE A 90 -2.31 -5.16 -16.49
C PHE A 90 -1.54 -6.42 -16.92
N ARG A 91 -1.43 -7.39 -16.01
CA ARG A 91 -0.75 -8.67 -16.25
C ARG A 91 -1.39 -9.41 -17.43
N GLY A 92 -2.72 -9.40 -17.48
CA GLY A 92 -3.49 -10.17 -18.45
C GLY A 92 -3.44 -11.67 -18.17
N LYS A 93 -3.98 -12.47 -19.10
CA LYS A 93 -4.09 -13.93 -18.97
C LYS A 93 -2.76 -14.68 -19.10
N GLY A 94 -1.78 -14.12 -19.81
CA GLY A 94 -0.49 -14.76 -20.10
C GLY A 94 0.71 -14.17 -19.34
N GLY A 95 0.50 -13.11 -18.55
CA GLY A 95 1.53 -12.54 -17.71
C GLY A 95 1.75 -13.36 -16.43
N THR A 96 2.81 -13.04 -15.72
CA THR A 96 3.30 -13.83 -14.59
C THR A 96 3.43 -13.01 -13.31
N LEU A 97 3.31 -13.70 -12.18
CA LEU A 97 3.71 -13.20 -10.87
C LEU A 97 4.99 -13.92 -10.48
N SER A 98 6.07 -13.18 -10.22
CA SER A 98 7.34 -13.72 -9.74
C SER A 98 7.33 -13.99 -8.24
N ASP A 99 6.49 -13.28 -7.50
CA ASP A 99 6.40 -13.34 -6.03
C ASP A 99 4.94 -13.16 -5.55
N ASP A 100 4.71 -13.41 -4.26
CA ASP A 100 3.42 -13.25 -3.60
C ASP A 100 3.00 -11.78 -3.52
N ILE A 101 1.74 -11.53 -3.89
CA ILE A 101 1.14 -10.20 -3.76
C ILE A 101 0.52 -10.06 -2.37
N THR A 102 0.99 -9.07 -1.63
CA THR A 102 0.38 -8.63 -0.36
C THR A 102 0.10 -7.13 -0.40
N ILE A 103 -1.10 -6.74 0.05
CA ILE A 103 -1.53 -5.35 0.19
C ILE A 103 -2.20 -5.19 1.55
N MET A 104 -1.87 -4.12 2.27
CA MET A 104 -2.58 -3.67 3.45
C MET A 104 -3.02 -2.22 3.28
N VAL A 105 -4.29 -1.94 3.56
CA VAL A 105 -4.88 -0.60 3.48
C VAL A 105 -5.41 -0.21 4.85
N MET A 106 -5.01 0.96 5.31
CA MET A 106 -5.51 1.57 6.55
C MET A 106 -6.06 2.96 6.21
N ARG A 107 -7.18 3.31 6.85
CA ARG A 107 -7.78 4.64 6.76
C ARG A 107 -7.98 5.17 8.16
N THR A 108 -7.52 6.39 8.40
CA THR A 108 -7.82 7.10 9.64
C THR A 108 -9.27 7.57 9.62
N THR A 109 -9.95 7.44 10.75
CA THR A 109 -11.33 7.92 10.92
C THR A 109 -11.35 8.89 12.08
N ALA A 110 -12.31 9.83 12.11
CA ALA A 110 -12.46 10.69 13.27
C ALA A 110 -12.80 9.85 14.50
N GLN A 111 -12.25 10.25 15.64
CA GLN A 111 -12.54 9.61 16.92
C GLN A 111 -14.03 9.58 17.26
N SER A 112 -14.79 10.60 16.83
CA SER A 112 -16.25 10.65 16.98
C SER A 112 -17.00 9.59 16.15
N GLU A 113 -16.40 9.05 15.10
CA GLU A 113 -17.00 7.95 14.33
C GLU A 113 -16.73 6.60 14.98
N LEU A 114 -15.53 6.41 15.55
CA LEU A 114 -15.20 5.22 16.35
C LEU A 114 -16.16 5.05 17.53
N GLU A 115 -16.46 6.13 18.27
CA GLU A 115 -17.40 6.09 19.40
C GLU A 115 -18.82 5.65 18.98
N LYS A 116 -19.27 6.05 17.78
CA LYS A 116 -20.58 5.64 17.23
C LYS A 116 -20.59 4.15 16.86
N LEU A 117 -19.49 3.64 16.29
CA LEU A 117 -19.33 2.23 15.94
C LEU A 117 -19.32 1.32 17.17
N TYR A 118 -18.61 1.69 18.23
CA TYR A 118 -18.62 0.94 19.49
C TYR A 118 -20.00 0.94 20.14
N THR A 119 -20.70 2.08 20.14
CA THR A 119 -22.07 2.16 20.69
C THR A 119 -23.07 1.32 19.88
N ALA A 120 -22.89 1.21 18.55
CA ALA A 120 -23.76 0.43 17.67
C ALA A 120 -23.53 -1.09 17.73
N GLN A 121 -22.41 -1.55 18.31
CA GLN A 121 -22.11 -2.97 18.53
C GLN A 121 -22.63 -3.49 19.89
N GLU A 122 -23.08 -2.60 20.78
CA GLU A 122 -23.62 -2.93 22.10
C GLU A 122 -25.16 -2.97 22.16
N ILE A 123 -25.85 -2.89 21.00
CA ILE A 123 -27.32 -3.00 20.85
C ILE A 123 -27.65 -4.14 19.89
#